data_AF-A0A524H4Y8-F1
#
_entry.id   AF-A0A524H4Y8-F1
#
_cell.length_a   1.000
_cell.length_b   1.000
_cell.length_c   1.000
_cell.angle_alpha   90.00
_cell.angle_beta   90.00
_cell.angle_gamma   90.00
#
_symmetry.space_group_name_H-M   'P 1'
#
loop_
_entity.id
_entity.type
_entity.pdbx_description
1 polymer ?
#
loop_
_entity_poly.entity_id
_entity_poly.type
_entity_poly.pdbx_seq_one_letter_code
_entity_poly.pdbx_strand_id
1 'polypeptide(L)'
;MSKKTLSKRFFRRGNSTGPYLCPRTGAFKKNALYVLDYERAGEVIRTAGHLGISLWYCRYKMAHLGRDCDAPQNICMTFNTAAGSLIKHGFARRTCVSECLDLLHAAYENNLVQFGENVQEGVYFICNCGGCCEAMLTIRRTSGVANKPKEGAWMTA
;
A
#
# COMPACT_ATOMS: atom_id res chain seq x y z
N MET A 1 -43.40 18.81 5.66
CA MET A 1 -42.65 18.95 4.38
C MET A 1 -41.17 19.12 4.72
N SER A 2 -40.44 18.03 4.94
CA SER A 2 -39.69 17.17 4.00
C SER A 2 -38.19 17.52 3.99
N LYS A 3 -37.41 16.60 4.59
CA LYS A 3 -35.96 16.58 4.74
C LYS A 3 -35.31 16.48 3.35
N LYS A 4 -34.38 17.38 2.99
CA LYS A 4 -33.60 17.27 1.75
C LYS A 4 -32.37 16.40 1.96
N THR A 5 -32.44 15.24 1.33
CA THR A 5 -31.55 14.09 1.22
C THR A 5 -30.12 14.45 0.77
N LEU A 6 -29.11 13.97 1.52
CA LEU A 6 -27.72 13.87 1.05
C LEU A 6 -27.66 13.03 -0.22
N SER A 7 -27.19 13.61 -1.32
CA SER A 7 -27.12 12.93 -2.60
C SER A 7 -25.97 11.91 -2.59
N LYS A 8 -26.32 10.63 -2.39
CA LYS A 8 -25.52 9.46 -2.74
C LYS A 8 -25.31 9.41 -4.26
N ARG A 9 -24.30 10.10 -4.79
CA ARG A 9 -23.93 9.99 -6.20
C ARG A 9 -22.42 10.15 -6.36
N PHE A 10 -21.65 9.08 -6.15
CA PHE A 10 -20.43 8.81 -6.93
C PHE A 10 -19.88 7.37 -6.74
N PHE A 11 -20.73 6.37 -6.52
CA PHE A 11 -20.36 4.97 -6.76
C PHE A 11 -21.11 4.48 -7.99
N ARG A 12 -20.58 4.82 -9.15
CA ARG A 12 -21.09 4.32 -10.42
C ARG A 12 -20.78 2.82 -10.43
N ARG A 13 -21.83 1.98 -10.41
CA ARG A 13 -21.73 0.54 -10.68
C ARG A 13 -21.28 0.38 -12.14
N GLY A 14 -19.97 0.45 -12.36
CA GLY A 14 -19.32 0.22 -13.64
C GLY A 14 -18.80 -1.22 -13.68
N ASN A 15 -19.09 -1.91 -14.78
CA ASN A 15 -18.44 -3.16 -15.14
C ASN A 15 -16.93 -2.89 -15.23
N SER A 16 -16.16 -3.58 -14.41
CA SER A 16 -14.73 -3.38 -14.22
C SER A 16 -13.95 -3.86 -15.44
N THR A 17 -13.60 -2.94 -16.33
CA THR A 17 -12.60 -3.12 -17.40
C THR A 17 -11.31 -2.35 -17.12
N GLY A 18 -10.91 -2.28 -15.84
CA GLY A 18 -9.59 -1.81 -15.42
C GLY A 18 -8.68 -2.99 -15.06
N PRO A 19 -7.36 -2.93 -15.31
CA PRO A 19 -6.42 -4.05 -15.15
C PRO A 19 -6.17 -4.48 -13.70
N TYR A 20 -6.65 -3.71 -12.72
CA TYR A 20 -6.56 -4.06 -11.30
C TYR A 20 -7.85 -4.75 -10.88
N LEU A 21 -7.91 -6.07 -11.13
CA LEU A 21 -8.92 -6.94 -10.55
C LEU A 21 -8.69 -7.00 -9.03
N CYS A 22 -9.33 -6.10 -8.27
CA CYS A 22 -9.71 -6.40 -6.90
C CYS A 22 -10.79 -7.49 -6.99
N PRO A 23 -10.54 -8.74 -6.55
CA PRO A 23 -11.53 -9.79 -6.66
C PRO A 23 -12.73 -9.41 -5.81
N ARG A 24 -13.82 -9.02 -6.47
CA ARG A 24 -15.12 -8.83 -5.81
C ARG A 24 -15.58 -10.23 -5.42
N THR A 25 -15.36 -10.58 -4.15
CA THR A 25 -15.71 -11.88 -3.56
C THR A 25 -15.14 -13.09 -4.33
N GLY A 26 -13.85 -13.36 -4.15
CA GLY A 26 -13.21 -14.59 -4.62
C GLY A 26 -12.25 -15.11 -3.56
N ALA A 27 -12.19 -16.44 -3.41
CA ALA A 27 -11.27 -17.10 -2.49
C ALA A 27 -9.86 -16.50 -2.62
N PHE A 28 -9.34 -15.91 -1.54
CA PHE A 28 -7.98 -15.42 -1.54
C PHE A 28 -7.05 -16.62 -1.71
N LYS A 29 -6.15 -16.57 -2.69
CA LYS A 29 -5.14 -17.61 -2.86
C LYS A 29 -4.18 -17.49 -1.69
N LYS A 30 -3.90 -18.64 -1.04
CA LYS A 30 -2.85 -18.75 -0.05
C LYS A 30 -1.53 -18.28 -0.70
N ASN A 31 -0.81 -17.38 -0.04
CA ASN A 31 0.44 -16.75 -0.50
C ASN A 31 0.32 -15.80 -1.71
N ALA A 32 -0.79 -15.07 -1.85
CA ALA A 32 -0.92 -14.00 -2.84
C ALA A 32 -0.75 -12.59 -2.22
N LEU A 33 -0.19 -11.68 -3.01
CA LEU A 33 -0.14 -10.24 -2.72
C LEU A 33 -1.42 -9.56 -3.19
N TYR A 34 -1.95 -8.67 -2.35
CA TYR A 34 -3.17 -7.92 -2.61
C TYR A 34 -2.90 -6.43 -2.57
N VAL A 35 -3.48 -5.69 -3.51
CA VAL A 35 -3.54 -4.23 -3.42
C VAL A 35 -4.61 -3.87 -2.40
N LEU A 36 -4.21 -3.16 -1.35
CA LEU A 36 -5.11 -2.67 -0.31
C LEU A 36 -5.54 -1.25 -0.65
N ASP A 37 -6.81 -0.95 -0.44
CA ASP A 37 -7.28 0.43 -0.40
C ASP A 37 -6.86 1.12 0.92
N TYR A 38 -6.95 2.45 0.94
CA TYR A 38 -6.52 3.28 2.07
C TYR A 38 -7.27 2.94 3.37
N GLU A 39 -8.57 2.69 3.28
CA GLU A 39 -9.41 2.39 4.44
C GLU A 39 -9.03 1.04 5.05
N ARG A 40 -8.82 0.03 4.19
CA ARG A 40 -8.38 -1.30 4.59
C ARG A 40 -6.97 -1.30 5.18
N ALA A 41 -6.03 -0.56 4.58
CA ALA A 41 -4.69 -0.38 5.12
C ALA A 41 -4.74 0.32 6.49
N GLY A 42 -5.58 1.35 6.64
CA GLY A 42 -5.81 2.02 7.91
C GLY A 42 -6.38 1.08 8.98
N GLU A 43 -7.30 0.20 8.60
CA GLU A 43 -7.88 -0.77 9.54
C GLU A 43 -6.86 -1.79 10.05
N VAL A 44 -5.97 -2.27 9.17
CA VAL A 44 -4.85 -3.14 9.56
C VAL A 44 -3.97 -2.44 10.60
N ILE A 45 -3.65 -1.15 10.37
CA ILE A 45 -2.83 -0.36 11.29
C ILE A 45 -3.50 -0.22 12.66
N ARG A 46 -4.81 0.05 12.71
CA ARG A 46 -5.55 0.24 13.97
C ARG A 46 -5.71 -1.04 14.78
N THR A 47 -5.80 -2.18 14.11
CA THR A 47 -6.08 -3.49 14.74
C THR A 47 -4.83 -4.29 15.07
N ALA A 48 -3.66 -3.89 14.57
CA ALA A 48 -2.41 -4.61 14.81
C ALA A 48 -1.93 -4.47 16.26
N GLY A 49 -1.58 -5.61 16.88
CA GLY A 49 -1.07 -5.61 18.25
C GLY A 49 0.38 -5.14 18.38
N HIS A 50 1.16 -5.25 17.30
CA HIS A 50 2.54 -4.77 17.22
C HIS A 50 2.72 -4.04 15.89
N LEU A 51 3.40 -2.90 15.94
CA LEU A 51 3.65 -2.02 14.79
C LEU A 51 5.14 -1.76 14.69
N GLY A 52 5.69 -2.02 13.51
CA GLY A 52 7.09 -1.76 13.18
C GLY A 52 7.22 -0.97 11.88
N ILE A 53 8.09 0.04 11.87
CA ILE A 53 8.53 0.72 10.65
C ILE A 53 9.94 0.25 10.32
N SER A 54 10.15 -0.12 9.07
CA SER A 54 11.45 -0.49 8.55
C SER A 54 11.80 0.32 7.30
N LEU A 55 13.09 0.28 6.98
CA LEU A 55 13.62 0.83 5.75
C LEU A 55 13.01 0.11 4.56
N TRP A 56 12.60 0.88 3.55
CA TRP A 56 12.09 0.33 2.32
C TRP A 56 13.23 -0.25 1.49
N TYR A 57 13.44 -1.55 1.69
CA TYR A 57 14.52 -2.32 1.08
C TYR A 57 14.66 -2.08 -0.43
N CYS A 58 13.57 -2.16 -1.20
CA CYS A 58 13.62 -1.99 -2.64
C CYS A 58 14.12 -0.59 -3.04
N ARG A 59 13.65 0.47 -2.36
CA ARG A 59 14.10 1.84 -2.64
C ARG A 59 15.54 2.04 -2.23
N TYR A 60 15.93 1.53 -1.06
CA TYR A 60 17.31 1.60 -0.60
C TYR A 60 18.28 0.89 -1.56
N LYS A 61 17.90 -0.29 -2.08
CA LYS A 61 18.63 -0.97 -3.15
C LYS A 61 18.77 -0.09 -4.40
N MET A 62 17.70 0.58 -4.82
CA MET A 62 17.73 1.46 -5.98
C MET A 62 18.56 2.73 -5.74
N ALA A 63 18.63 3.24 -4.51
CA ALA A 63 19.50 4.36 -4.15
C ALA A 63 20.98 4.00 -4.32
N HIS A 64 21.39 2.76 -3.97
CA HIS A 64 22.74 2.26 -4.24
C HIS A 64 23.07 2.15 -5.73
N LEU A 65 22.04 2.12 -6.58
CA LEU A 65 22.17 2.08 -8.04
C LEU A 65 21.99 3.47 -8.69
N GLY A 66 21.78 4.54 -7.90
CA GLY A 66 21.51 5.89 -8.40
C GLY A 66 20.18 6.02 -9.16
N ARG A 67 19.19 5.20 -8.81
CA ARG A 67 17.90 5.07 -9.52
C ARG A 67 16.69 5.10 -8.60
N ASP A 68 16.84 5.61 -7.39
CA ASP A 68 15.72 5.82 -6.48
C ASP A 68 14.82 6.98 -6.93
N CYS A 69 13.74 7.19 -6.19
CA CYS A 69 12.84 8.32 -6.42
C CYS A 69 12.66 9.11 -5.11
N ASP A 70 11.95 10.22 -5.15
CA ASP A 70 11.90 11.16 -4.01
C ASP A 70 10.99 10.72 -2.86
N ALA A 71 10.24 9.62 -3.02
CA ALA A 71 9.35 9.14 -1.97
C ALA A 71 10.14 8.63 -0.73
N PRO A 72 9.52 8.68 0.46
CA PRO A 72 10.21 8.38 1.73
C PRO A 72 10.80 6.97 1.80
N GLN A 73 11.99 6.84 2.41
CA GLN A 73 12.64 5.54 2.60
C GLN A 73 12.14 4.77 3.83
N ASN A 74 11.78 5.45 4.93
CA ASN A 74 11.36 4.80 6.18
C ASN A 74 9.83 4.68 6.27
N ILE A 75 9.24 3.89 5.37
CA ILE A 75 7.77 3.81 5.19
C ILE A 75 7.25 2.37 5.07
N CYS A 76 8.12 1.36 5.14
CA CYS A 76 7.69 -0.03 5.08
C CYS A 76 7.10 -0.44 6.42
N MET A 77 5.88 -0.97 6.41
CA MET A 77 5.14 -1.27 7.64
C MET A 77 5.07 -2.76 7.86
N THR A 78 5.43 -3.20 9.06
CA THR A 78 5.28 -4.59 9.52
C THR A 78 4.36 -4.62 10.72
N PHE A 79 3.56 -5.69 10.83
CA PHE A 79 2.52 -5.85 11.84
C PHE A 79 2.68 -7.15 12.64
N ASN A 80 2.04 -7.19 13.81
CA ASN A 80 1.82 -8.40 14.61
C ASN A 80 3.13 -9.14 14.96
N THR A 81 3.10 -10.48 14.95
CA THR A 81 4.24 -11.33 15.34
C THR A 81 5.49 -11.03 14.52
N ALA A 82 5.35 -10.73 13.22
CA ALA A 82 6.44 -10.33 12.35
C ALA A 82 7.09 -9.02 12.83
N ALA A 83 6.29 -8.01 13.17
CA ALA A 83 6.81 -6.76 13.74
C ALA A 83 7.56 -6.99 15.05
N GLY A 84 6.99 -7.81 15.94
CA GLY A 84 7.63 -8.15 17.22
C GLY A 84 9.03 -8.76 17.03
N SER A 85 9.17 -9.69 16.08
CA SER A 85 10.47 -10.31 15.75
C SER A 85 11.45 -9.30 15.17
N LEU A 86 11.04 -8.50 14.16
CA LEU A 86 11.93 -7.53 13.53
C LEU A 86 12.37 -6.42 14.49
N ILE A 87 11.50 -5.98 15.39
CA ILE A 87 11.84 -5.00 16.43
C ILE A 87 12.87 -5.59 17.40
N LYS A 88 12.67 -6.84 17.83
CA LYS A 88 13.60 -7.52 18.75
C LYS A 88 15.01 -7.62 18.19
N HIS A 89 15.14 -7.84 16.89
CA HIS A 89 16.43 -8.00 16.21
C HIS A 89 16.99 -6.70 15.61
N GLY A 90 16.33 -5.55 15.81
CA GLY A 90 16.82 -4.25 15.35
C GLY A 90 16.63 -3.98 13.85
N PHE A 91 15.82 -4.77 13.15
CA PHE A 91 15.51 -4.58 11.72
C PHE A 91 14.32 -3.64 11.48
N ALA A 92 13.51 -3.40 12.50
CA ALA A 92 12.42 -2.43 12.48
C ALA A 92 12.42 -1.62 13.78
N ARG A 93 12.02 -0.35 13.71
CA ARG A 93 11.73 0.44 14.90
C ARG A 93 10.28 0.24 15.34
N ARG A 94 10.05 0.19 16.64
CA ARG A 94 8.69 0.24 17.19
C ARG A 94 8.07 1.60 16.89
N THR A 95 6.78 1.61 16.62
CA THR A 95 6.00 2.82 16.30
C THR A 95 4.61 2.74 16.95
N CYS A 96 3.87 3.84 16.93
CA CYS A 96 2.47 3.90 17.32
C CYS A 96 1.52 3.95 16.11
N VAL A 97 0.21 3.80 16.37
CA VAL A 97 -0.85 3.84 15.36
C VAL A 97 -0.87 5.17 14.61
N SER A 98 -0.77 6.30 15.32
CA SER A 98 -0.82 7.63 14.69
C SER A 98 0.30 7.82 13.67
N GLU A 99 1.53 7.50 14.05
CA GLU A 99 2.68 7.61 13.15
C GLU A 99 2.56 6.68 11.93
N CYS A 100 2.02 5.47 12.09
CA CYS A 100 1.72 4.61 10.95
C CYS A 100 0.66 5.21 10.02
N LEU A 101 -0.39 5.84 10.57
CA LEU A 101 -1.42 6.49 9.76
C LEU A 101 -0.86 7.73 9.03
N ASP A 102 0.01 8.50 9.67
CA ASP A 102 0.70 9.63 9.04
C ASP A 102 1.60 9.16 7.89
N LEU A 103 2.32 8.05 8.09
CA LEU A 103 3.12 7.43 7.03
C LEU A 103 2.25 6.85 5.91
N LEU A 104 1.07 6.31 6.22
CA LEU A 104 0.11 5.84 5.22
C LEU A 104 -0.42 7.02 4.39
N HIS A 105 -0.69 8.16 5.04
CA HIS A 105 -1.06 9.39 4.37
C HIS A 105 0.09 9.91 3.49
N ALA A 106 1.33 9.92 3.99
CA ALA A 106 2.50 10.27 3.19
C ALA A 106 2.65 9.37 1.96
N ALA A 107 2.40 8.05 2.11
CA ALA A 107 2.42 7.12 1.00
C ALA A 107 1.34 7.45 -0.05
N TYR A 108 0.14 7.82 0.41
CA TYR A 108 -0.96 8.24 -0.45
C TYR A 108 -0.62 9.51 -1.24
N GLU A 109 -0.07 10.54 -0.59
CA GLU A 109 0.37 11.79 -1.23
C GLU A 109 1.47 11.54 -2.29
N ASN A 110 2.33 10.55 -2.04
CA ASN A 110 3.40 10.15 -2.96
C ASN A 110 2.95 9.16 -4.05
N ASN A 111 1.64 8.92 -4.21
CA ASN A 111 1.07 7.97 -5.17
C ASN A 111 1.66 6.55 -5.04
N LEU A 112 1.99 6.13 -3.81
CA LEU A 112 2.48 4.79 -3.52
C LEU A 112 1.30 3.84 -3.38
N VAL A 113 1.44 2.64 -3.93
CA VAL A 113 0.45 1.57 -3.88
C VAL A 113 0.73 0.67 -2.67
N GLN A 114 -0.31 0.43 -1.86
CA GLN A 114 -0.23 -0.43 -0.67
C GLN A 114 -0.42 -1.90 -1.09
N PHE A 115 0.63 -2.71 -0.94
CA PHE A 115 0.55 -4.16 -1.12
C PHE A 115 0.59 -4.87 0.24
N GLY A 116 -0.39 -5.72 0.51
CA GLY A 116 -0.41 -6.58 1.69
C GLY A 116 -0.40 -8.06 1.33
N GLU A 117 0.28 -8.86 2.14
CA GLU A 117 0.18 -10.33 2.12
C GLU A 117 -0.80 -10.82 3.18
N ASN A 118 -1.40 -11.98 2.92
CA ASN A 118 -2.16 -12.75 3.90
C ASN A 118 -3.39 -12.03 4.47
N VAL A 119 -4.17 -11.41 3.60
CA VAL A 119 -5.41 -10.68 3.97
C VAL A 119 -6.52 -11.55 4.59
N GLN A 120 -6.38 -12.88 4.61
CA GLN A 120 -7.31 -13.82 5.25
C GLN A 120 -7.01 -14.07 6.72
N GLU A 121 -5.77 -14.43 7.07
CA GLU A 121 -5.40 -14.83 8.44
C GLU A 121 -4.74 -13.69 9.24
N GLY A 122 -4.47 -12.55 8.59
CA GLY A 122 -3.89 -11.38 9.21
C GLY A 122 -2.77 -10.81 8.36
N VAL A 123 -2.82 -9.50 8.13
CA VAL A 123 -1.81 -8.80 7.34
C VAL A 123 -0.57 -8.61 8.20
N TYR A 124 0.56 -9.16 7.75
CA TYR A 124 1.85 -9.06 8.45
C TYR A 124 2.73 -7.94 7.91
N PHE A 125 2.49 -7.48 6.69
CA PHE A 125 3.20 -6.36 6.10
C PHE A 125 2.34 -5.55 5.15
N ILE A 126 2.68 -4.27 5.01
CA ILE A 126 2.21 -3.39 3.95
C ILE A 126 3.46 -2.79 3.27
N CYS A 127 3.70 -3.15 2.00
CA CYS A 127 4.65 -2.41 1.15
C CYS A 127 3.96 -1.16 0.60
N ASN A 128 4.59 0.00 0.77
CA ASN A 128 4.23 1.22 0.08
C ASN A 128 5.08 1.34 -1.19
N CYS A 129 4.68 0.63 -2.24
CA CYS A 129 5.48 0.42 -3.45
C CYS A 129 5.15 1.47 -4.53
N GLY A 130 6.16 2.00 -5.23
CA GLY A 130 6.02 3.06 -6.25
C GLY A 130 6.78 2.77 -7.54
N GLY A 131 6.82 3.73 -8.47
CA GLY A 131 7.39 3.54 -9.82
C GLY A 131 8.88 3.13 -9.86
N CYS A 132 9.66 3.51 -8.85
CA CYS A 132 11.07 3.11 -8.73
C CYS A 132 11.27 1.72 -8.08
N CYS A 133 10.22 1.06 -7.61
CA CYS A 133 10.32 -0.29 -7.02
C CYS A 133 10.59 -1.36 -8.09
N GLU A 134 11.49 -2.30 -7.82
CA GLU A 134 11.84 -3.41 -8.73
C GLU A 134 10.63 -4.27 -9.11
N ALA A 135 9.72 -4.51 -8.16
CA ALA A 135 8.47 -5.23 -8.42
C ALA A 135 7.59 -4.46 -9.41
N MET A 136 7.46 -3.14 -9.24
CA MET A 136 6.67 -2.29 -10.13
C MET A 136 7.31 -2.13 -11.51
N LEU A 137 8.65 -2.05 -11.57
CA LEU A 137 9.40 -2.06 -12.81
C LEU A 137 9.19 -3.37 -13.57
N THR A 138 9.19 -4.50 -12.86
CA THR A 138 8.93 -5.82 -13.45
C THR A 138 7.51 -5.91 -13.98
N ILE A 139 6.50 -5.53 -13.17
CA ILE A 139 5.09 -5.51 -13.59
C ILE A 139 4.93 -4.66 -14.86
N ARG A 140 5.53 -3.46 -14.91
CA ARG A 140 5.47 -2.59 -16.10
C ARG A 140 6.06 -3.24 -17.34
N ARG A 141 7.14 -4.02 -17.20
CA ARG A 141 7.81 -4.72 -18.31
C ARG A 141 7.05 -5.94 -18.79
N THR A 142 6.48 -6.72 -17.87
CA THR A 142 5.92 -8.04 -18.19
C THR A 142 4.41 -8.03 -18.43
N SER A 143 3.70 -7.09 -17.81
CA SER A 143 2.22 -7.11 -17.77
C SER A 143 1.58 -6.23 -18.85
N GLY A 144 2.34 -5.37 -19.54
CA GLY A 144 1.80 -4.31 -20.40
C GLY A 144 0.93 -3.28 -19.67
N VAL A 145 0.71 -3.46 -18.35
CA VAL A 145 -0.05 -2.58 -17.49
C VAL A 145 0.85 -1.42 -17.08
N ALA A 146 0.67 -0.29 -17.76
CA ALA A 146 1.13 0.99 -17.26
C ALA A 146 0.44 1.23 -15.91
N ASN A 147 1.23 1.46 -14.86
CA ASN A 147 0.72 1.98 -13.61
C ASN A 147 0.01 3.30 -13.95
N LYS A 148 -1.32 3.30 -14.02
CA LYS A 148 -2.09 4.53 -14.18
C LYS A 148 -2.35 5.05 -12.76
N PRO A 149 -1.55 6.00 -12.24
CA PRO A 149 -1.98 6.78 -11.10
C PRO A 149 -3.28 7.50 -11.47
N LYS A 150 -3.97 8.00 -10.44
CA LYS A 150 -5.30 8.62 -10.55
C LYS A 150 -5.38 9.61 -11.72
N GLU A 151 -6.55 9.68 -12.37
CA GLU A 151 -6.85 10.75 -13.33
C GLU A 151 -6.48 12.11 -12.71
N GLY A 152 -5.53 12.82 -13.33
CA GLY A 152 -4.99 14.10 -12.85
C GLY A 152 -3.50 14.11 -12.49
N ALA A 153 -2.82 12.96 -12.32
CA ALA A 153 -1.42 12.92 -11.89
C ALA A 153 -0.36 13.11 -13.01
N TRP A 154 -0.75 13.52 -14.22
CA TRP A 154 0.12 13.59 -15.40
C TRP A 154 0.30 14.99 -16.00
N MET A 155 -0.17 16.06 -15.34
CA MET A 155 0.02 17.43 -15.81
C MET A 155 1.02 18.20 -14.94
N THR A 156 2.29 17.76 -14.92
CA THR A 156 3.48 18.62 -14.80
C THR A 156 4.74 17.75 -14.78
N ALA A 157 5.36 17.59 -15.94
CA ALA A 157 6.81 17.56 -16.20
C ALA A 157 7.01 17.24 -17.69
#